data_AF-A0A0Q9QEP4-F1
#
_entry.id   AF-A0A0Q9QEP4-F1
#
_cell.length_a   1.000
_cell.length_b   1.000
_cell.length_c   1.000
_cell.angle_alpha   90.00
_cell.angle_beta   90.00
_cell.angle_gamma   90.00
#
_symmetry.space_group_name_H-M   'P 1'
#
loop_
_entity.id
_entity.type
_entity.pdbx_description
1 polymer ?
#
loop_
_entity_poly.entity_id
_entity_poly.type
_entity_poly.pdbx_seq_one_letter_code
_entity_poly.pdbx_strand_id
1 'polypeptide(L)'
;MSDDLRSQAEILAAISEAREDLTTGLADLQATVEALSSQPLLTDEEKQALEEQAESGELGEDMATLVEKIRAGEDSWEQVFSGESPHATLLQGHLTRMFEEHKDDLALAFEELIEAEEAKGNFIFDEVPGTDPGRTTAP
;
A
#
# COMPACT_ATOMS: atom_id res chain seq x y z
N MET A 1 24.62 -28.47 39.37
CA MET A 1 24.50 -27.01 39.65
C MET A 1 25.31 -26.16 38.68
N SER A 2 26.55 -26.51 38.32
CA SER A 2 27.34 -25.69 37.38
C SER A 2 26.89 -25.73 35.91
N ASP A 3 26.25 -26.81 35.44
CA ASP A 3 25.69 -26.88 34.07
C ASP A 3 24.43 -26.02 33.90
N ASP A 4 23.60 -25.94 34.94
CA ASP A 4 22.34 -25.17 34.94
C ASP A 4 22.61 -23.66 34.82
N LEU A 5 23.67 -23.17 35.49
CA LEU A 5 24.12 -21.77 35.38
C LEU A 5 24.77 -21.45 34.03
N ARG A 6 25.45 -22.41 33.40
CA ARG A 6 25.99 -22.26 32.03
C ARG A 6 24.87 -22.18 31.00
N SER A 7 23.87 -23.06 31.11
CA SER A 7 22.68 -23.04 30.26
C SER A 7 21.87 -21.74 30.43
N GLN A 8 21.72 -21.25 31.67
CA GLN A 8 21.06 -19.97 31.92
C GLN A 8 21.82 -18.77 31.33
N ALA A 9 23.15 -18.78 31.39
CA ALA A 9 23.98 -17.74 30.77
C ALA A 9 23.88 -17.75 29.23
N GLU A 10 23.84 -18.93 28.62
CA GLU A 10 23.64 -19.09 27.16
C GLU A 10 22.27 -18.57 26.70
N ILE A 11 21.21 -18.86 27.47
CA ILE A 11 19.86 -18.35 27.18
C ILE A 11 19.82 -16.82 27.28
N LEU A 12 20.44 -16.23 28.31
CA LEU A 12 20.48 -14.77 28.45
C LEU A 12 21.31 -14.10 27.35
N ALA A 13 22.39 -14.73 26.91
CA ALA A 13 23.18 -14.25 25.76
C ALA A 13 22.35 -14.27 24.48
N ALA A 14 21.64 -15.37 24.21
CA ALA A 14 20.76 -15.50 23.05
C ALA A 14 19.59 -14.50 23.07
N ILE A 15 19.00 -14.23 24.25
CA ILE A 15 17.95 -13.21 24.39
C ILE A 15 18.52 -11.80 24.15
N SER A 16 19.73 -11.52 24.62
CA SER A 16 20.38 -10.22 24.39
C SER A 16 20.67 -10.00 22.91
N GLU A 17 21.23 -11.01 22.24
CA GLU A 17 21.50 -11.01 20.80
C GLU A 17 20.21 -10.82 20.00
N ALA A 18 19.17 -11.62 20.28
CA ALA A 18 17.88 -11.48 19.61
C ALA A 18 17.22 -10.10 19.82
N ARG A 19 17.45 -9.46 20.99
CA ARG A 19 16.95 -8.10 21.24
C ARG A 19 17.73 -7.05 20.44
N GLU A 20 19.04 -7.22 20.31
CA GLU A 20 19.89 -6.34 19.49
C GLU A 20 19.54 -6.44 18.01
N ASP A 21 19.32 -7.66 17.51
CA ASP A 21 18.86 -7.90 16.14
C ASP A 21 17.49 -7.28 15.88
N LEU A 22 16.53 -7.47 16.80
CA LEU A 22 15.21 -6.85 16.69
C LEU A 22 15.29 -5.32 16.70
N THR A 23 16.14 -4.75 17.55
CA THR A 23 16.30 -3.30 17.64
C THR A 23 16.90 -2.75 16.35
N THR A 24 17.88 -3.44 15.78
CA THR A 24 18.49 -3.09 14.49
C THR A 24 17.48 -3.18 13.36
N GLY A 25 16.74 -4.28 13.28
CA GLY A 25 15.69 -4.45 12.26
C GLY A 25 14.57 -3.41 12.37
N LEU A 26 14.21 -2.99 13.58
CA LEU A 26 13.24 -1.90 13.79
C LEU A 26 13.81 -0.55 13.33
N ALA A 27 15.09 -0.26 13.60
CA ALA A 27 15.72 0.97 13.15
C ALA A 27 15.81 1.03 11.62
N ASP A 28 16.15 -0.08 10.96
CA ASP A 28 16.19 -0.18 9.50
C ASP A 28 14.80 -0.01 8.88
N LEU A 29 13.78 -0.62 9.50
CA LEU A 29 12.40 -0.46 9.05
C LEU A 29 11.93 0.99 9.21
N GLN A 30 12.23 1.62 10.35
CA GLN A 30 11.92 3.03 10.57
C GLN A 30 12.60 3.93 9.54
N ALA A 31 13.90 3.72 9.28
CA ALA A 31 14.63 4.48 8.27
C ALA A 31 14.05 4.28 6.87
N THR A 32 13.62 3.06 6.54
CA THR A 32 12.98 2.76 5.26
C THR A 32 11.63 3.46 5.13
N VAL A 33 10.79 3.39 6.17
CA VAL A 33 9.49 4.08 6.20
C VAL A 33 9.67 5.59 6.09
N GLU A 34 10.64 6.15 6.82
CA GLU A 34 10.93 7.57 6.78
C GLU A 34 11.42 8.00 5.39
N ALA A 35 12.34 7.24 4.78
CA ALA A 35 12.81 7.48 3.42
C ALA A 35 11.65 7.46 2.40
N LEU A 36 10.75 6.48 2.49
CA LEU A 36 9.56 6.38 1.64
C LEU A 36 8.58 7.54 1.87
N SER A 37 8.39 7.97 3.12
CA SER A 37 7.49 9.08 3.46
C SER A 37 8.05 10.47 3.10
N SER A 38 9.38 10.58 3.02
CA SER A 38 10.06 11.85 2.72
C SER A 38 10.09 12.19 1.23
N GLN A 39 9.73 11.23 0.36
CA GLN A 39 9.62 11.49 -1.07
C GLN A 39 8.29 12.21 -1.35
N PRO A 40 8.31 13.35 -2.05
CA PRO A 40 7.09 14.01 -2.46
C PRO A 40 6.27 13.05 -3.33
N LEU A 41 4.97 12.97 -3.06
CA LEU A 41 4.03 12.07 -3.75
C LEU A 41 3.94 12.34 -5.25
N LEU A 42 4.27 13.56 -5.68
CA LEU A 42 4.35 13.97 -7.07
C LEU A 42 5.64 14.76 -7.28
N THR A 43 6.33 14.50 -8.40
CA THR A 43 7.42 15.37 -8.86
C THR A 43 6.87 16.72 -9.32
N ASP A 44 7.74 17.71 -9.50
CA ASP A 44 7.33 19.04 -9.99
C ASP A 44 6.75 18.95 -11.41
N GLU A 45 7.31 18.07 -12.26
CA GLU A 45 6.77 17.83 -13.60
C GLU A 45 5.37 17.19 -13.56
N GLU A 46 5.15 16.23 -12.66
CA GLU A 46 3.85 15.57 -12.48
C GLU A 46 2.80 16.54 -11.95
N LYS A 47 3.18 17.42 -11.00
CA LYS A 47 2.31 18.49 -10.52
C LYS A 47 1.91 19.43 -11.66
N GLN A 48 2.88 19.86 -12.47
CA GLN A 48 2.59 20.75 -13.59
C GLN A 48 1.66 20.09 -14.61
N ALA A 49 1.92 18.83 -14.98
CA ALA A 49 1.06 18.11 -15.91
C ALA A 49 -0.37 17.94 -15.36
N LEU A 50 -0.51 17.67 -14.05
CA LEU A 50 -1.80 17.56 -13.39
C LEU A 50 -2.56 18.89 -13.38
N GLU A 51 -1.86 19.99 -13.13
CA GLU A 51 -2.45 21.33 -13.20
C GLU A 51 -2.91 21.70 -14.61
N GLU A 52 -2.09 21.42 -15.63
CA GLU A 52 -2.44 21.68 -17.02
C GLU A 52 -3.66 20.87 -17.49
N GLN A 53 -3.76 19.59 -17.08
CA GLN A 53 -4.91 18.74 -17.40
C GLN A 53 -6.18 19.11 -16.62
N ALA A 54 -6.04 19.61 -15.40
CA ALA A 54 -7.16 20.13 -14.63
C ALA A 54 -7.69 21.43 -15.25
N GLU A 55 -6.80 22.34 -15.66
CA GLU A 55 -7.17 23.60 -16.31
C GLU A 55 -7.77 23.42 -17.70
N SER A 56 -7.32 22.41 -18.45
CA SER A 56 -7.93 22.07 -19.74
C SER A 56 -9.36 21.56 -19.59
N GLY A 57 -9.78 21.22 -18.36
CA GLY A 57 -11.07 20.62 -18.05
C GLY A 57 -11.13 19.13 -18.35
N GLU A 58 -10.03 18.52 -18.80
CA GLU A 58 -9.93 17.10 -19.13
C GLU A 58 -10.16 16.22 -17.89
N LEU A 59 -9.75 16.69 -16.72
CA LEU A 59 -10.01 16.02 -15.43
C LEU A 59 -11.34 16.42 -14.77
N GLY A 60 -12.11 17.32 -15.39
CA GLY A 60 -13.40 17.81 -14.90
C GLY A 60 -13.32 18.98 -13.92
N GLU A 61 -14.49 19.53 -13.59
CA GLU A 61 -14.66 20.80 -12.86
C GLU A 61 -14.14 20.73 -11.40
N ASP A 62 -14.26 19.58 -10.75
CA ASP A 62 -13.75 19.38 -9.38
C ASP A 62 -12.23 19.54 -9.31
N MET A 63 -11.51 19.03 -10.32
CA MET A 63 -10.05 19.14 -10.40
C MET A 63 -9.60 20.54 -10.78
N ALA A 64 -10.33 21.23 -11.67
CA ALA A 64 -10.08 22.64 -11.97
C ALA A 64 -10.21 23.50 -10.71
N THR A 65 -11.27 23.27 -9.92
CA THR A 65 -11.51 23.95 -8.64
C THR A 65 -10.42 23.65 -7.62
N LEU A 66 -9.96 22.40 -7.54
CA LEU A 66 -8.88 21.98 -6.65
C LEU A 66 -7.55 22.69 -7.00
N VAL A 67 -7.21 22.77 -8.29
CA VAL A 67 -5.99 23.45 -8.76
C VAL A 67 -6.03 24.95 -8.50
N GLU A 68 -7.19 25.60 -8.70
CA GLU A 68 -7.37 27.01 -8.34
C GLU A 68 -7.07 27.25 -6.86
N LYS A 69 -7.54 26.37 -5.97
CA LYS A 69 -7.33 26.46 -4.52
C LYS A 69 -5.89 26.25 -4.10
N ILE A 70 -5.21 25.29 -4.72
CA ILE A 70 -3.78 25.06 -4.51
C ILE A 70 -2.97 26.28 -4.96
N ARG A 71 -3.29 26.87 -6.13
CA ARG A 71 -2.63 28.08 -6.64
C ARG A 71 -2.89 29.32 -5.81
N ALA A 72 -4.09 29.43 -5.22
CA ALA A 72 -4.43 30.49 -4.29
C ALA A 72 -3.68 30.36 -2.94
N GLY A 73 -2.98 29.25 -2.70
CA GLY A 73 -2.32 28.94 -1.43
C GLY A 73 -3.30 28.57 -0.33
N GLU A 74 -4.55 28.24 -0.67
CA GLU A 74 -5.55 27.72 0.26
C GLU A 74 -5.31 26.25 0.60
N ASP A 75 -4.52 25.56 -0.22
CA ASP A 75 -4.26 24.12 -0.11
C ASP A 75 -2.89 23.73 -0.71
N SER A 76 -2.47 22.48 -0.51
CA SER A 76 -1.30 21.91 -1.16
C SER A 76 -1.56 20.49 -1.65
N TRP A 77 -0.86 20.08 -2.71
CA TRP A 77 -0.97 18.71 -3.23
C TRP A 77 -0.72 17.67 -2.13
N GLU A 78 0.26 17.89 -1.26
CA GLU A 78 0.58 16.99 -0.14
C GLU A 78 -0.59 16.85 0.85
N GLN A 79 -1.29 17.94 1.17
CA GLN A 79 -2.46 17.92 2.05
C GLN A 79 -3.67 17.26 1.41
N VAL A 80 -3.85 17.44 0.10
CA VAL A 80 -4.92 16.81 -0.68
C VAL A 80 -4.72 15.29 -0.77
N PHE A 81 -3.53 14.84 -1.15
CA PHE A 81 -3.26 13.40 -1.30
C PHE A 81 -3.15 12.65 0.03
N SER A 82 -2.74 13.33 1.11
CA SER A 82 -2.77 12.76 2.46
C SER A 82 -4.19 12.71 3.05
N GLY A 83 -5.16 13.40 2.44
CA GLY A 83 -6.54 13.49 2.93
C GLY A 83 -6.71 14.46 4.11
N GLU A 84 -5.69 15.23 4.46
CA GLU A 84 -5.75 16.25 5.52
C GLU A 84 -6.42 17.55 5.06
N SER A 85 -6.48 17.76 3.74
CA SER A 85 -7.12 18.93 3.14
C SER A 85 -8.66 18.89 3.27
N PRO A 86 -9.31 20.04 3.56
CA PRO A 86 -10.76 20.17 3.48
C PRO A 86 -11.32 20.02 2.05
N HIS A 87 -10.45 20.03 1.03
CA HIS A 87 -10.77 19.89 -0.39
C HIS A 87 -10.39 18.51 -0.96
N ALA A 88 -9.89 17.58 -0.14
CA ALA A 88 -9.57 16.21 -0.54
C ALA A 88 -10.77 15.47 -1.18
N THR A 89 -11.99 15.86 -0.84
CA THR A 89 -13.23 15.32 -1.43
C THR A 89 -13.37 15.61 -2.93
N LEU A 90 -12.75 16.69 -3.44
CA LEU A 90 -12.74 17.01 -4.87
C LEU A 90 -11.93 15.99 -5.66
N LEU A 91 -10.74 15.62 -5.16
CA LEU A 91 -9.92 14.55 -5.72
C LEU A 91 -10.65 13.21 -5.63
N GLN A 92 -11.25 12.91 -4.47
CA GLN A 92 -12.00 11.66 -4.28
C GLN A 92 -13.19 11.56 -5.25
N GLY A 93 -13.90 12.65 -5.50
CA GLY A 93 -14.99 12.71 -6.46
C GLY A 93 -14.53 12.40 -7.88
N HIS A 94 -13.39 12.98 -8.29
CA HIS A 94 -12.77 12.67 -9.59
C HIS A 94 -12.38 11.19 -9.70
N LEU A 95 -11.68 10.63 -8.70
CA LEU A 95 -11.25 9.23 -8.71
C LEU A 95 -12.43 8.25 -8.72
N THR A 96 -13.51 8.58 -7.99
CA THR A 96 -14.73 7.76 -7.97
C THR A 96 -15.36 7.72 -9.36
N ARG A 97 -15.47 8.87 -10.04
CA ARG A 97 -16.01 8.95 -11.40
C ARG A 97 -15.16 8.16 -12.39
N MET A 98 -13.84 8.34 -12.36
CA MET A 98 -12.90 7.63 -13.24
C MET A 98 -12.98 6.11 -13.01
N PHE A 99 -13.11 5.69 -11.75
CA PHE A 99 -13.35 4.29 -11.43
C PHE A 99 -14.70 3.79 -11.96
N GLU A 100 -15.79 4.54 -11.78
CA GLU A 100 -17.11 4.15 -12.27
C GLU A 100 -17.17 4.04 -13.80
N GLU A 101 -16.47 4.92 -14.52
CA GLU A 101 -16.37 4.92 -15.98
C GLU A 101 -15.57 3.73 -16.51
N HIS A 102 -14.55 3.27 -15.79
CA HIS A 102 -13.62 2.23 -16.26
C HIS A 102 -13.69 0.90 -15.49
N LYS A 103 -14.59 0.73 -14.53
CA LYS A 103 -14.69 -0.48 -13.69
C LYS A 103 -14.84 -1.76 -14.50
N ASP A 104 -15.57 -1.72 -15.62
CA ASP A 104 -15.85 -2.88 -16.44
C ASP A 104 -14.61 -3.24 -17.28
N ASP A 105 -13.87 -2.25 -17.77
CA ASP A 105 -12.57 -2.43 -18.45
C ASP A 105 -11.52 -2.99 -17.49
N LEU A 106 -11.50 -2.50 -16.25
CA LEU A 106 -10.64 -3.00 -15.18
C LEU A 106 -10.94 -4.45 -14.85
N ALA A 107 -12.23 -4.82 -14.74
CA ALA A 107 -12.64 -6.19 -14.49
C ALA A 107 -12.18 -7.13 -15.61
N LEU A 108 -12.36 -6.72 -16.87
CA LEU A 108 -11.90 -7.49 -18.03
C LEU A 108 -10.37 -7.67 -18.04
N ALA A 109 -9.61 -6.59 -17.80
CA ALA A 109 -8.15 -6.66 -17.72
C ALA A 109 -7.66 -7.59 -16.61
N PHE A 110 -8.37 -7.64 -15.48
CA PHE A 110 -8.10 -8.58 -14.40
C PHE A 110 -8.39 -10.03 -14.79
N GLU A 111 -9.51 -10.30 -15.47
CA GLU A 111 -9.84 -11.64 -15.99
C GLU A 111 -8.78 -12.12 -16.99
N GLU A 112 -8.38 -11.28 -17.95
CA GLU A 112 -7.32 -11.59 -18.92
C GLU A 112 -5.97 -11.87 -18.23
N LEU A 113 -5.64 -11.12 -17.18
CA LEU A 113 -4.42 -11.34 -16.40
C LEU A 113 -4.44 -12.69 -15.67
N ILE A 114 -5.57 -13.05 -15.06
CA ILE A 114 -5.75 -14.33 -14.37
C ILE A 114 -5.59 -15.48 -15.38
N GLU A 115 -6.28 -15.41 -16.52
CA GLU A 115 -6.17 -16.42 -17.58
C GLU A 115 -4.74 -16.56 -18.10
N ALA A 116 -4.02 -15.44 -18.28
CA ALA A 116 -2.63 -15.44 -18.72
C ALA A 116 -1.68 -16.06 -17.69
N GLU A 117 -1.90 -15.84 -16.40
CA GLU A 117 -1.09 -16.43 -15.32
C GLU A 117 -1.44 -17.90 -15.07
N GLU A 118 -2.71 -18.29 -15.21
CA GLU A 118 -3.14 -19.71 -15.24
C GLU A 118 -2.49 -20.46 -16.42
N ALA A 119 -2.49 -19.86 -17.61
CA ALA A 119 -1.84 -20.44 -18.79
C ALA A 119 -0.31 -20.59 -18.64
N LYS A 120 0.33 -19.73 -17.83
CA LYS A 120 1.75 -19.85 -17.47
C LYS A 120 2.01 -20.87 -16.36
N GLY A 121 0.97 -21.45 -15.76
CA GLY A 121 1.09 -22.42 -14.67
C GLY A 121 1.46 -21.79 -13.31
N ASN A 122 1.26 -20.48 -13.15
CA ASN A 122 1.55 -19.77 -11.90
C ASN A 122 0.45 -19.94 -10.85
N PHE A 123 -0.75 -20.39 -11.24
CA PHE A 123 -1.84 -20.73 -10.32
C PHE A 123 -1.82 -22.23 -10.00
N ILE A 124 -1.06 -22.59 -8.97
CA ILE A 124 -1.24 -23.87 -8.28
C ILE A 124 -2.36 -23.66 -7.24
N PHE A 125 -3.61 -23.91 -7.63
CA PHE A 125 -4.68 -24.26 -6.67
C PHE A 125 -4.44 -25.70 -6.17
N ASP A 126 -3.27 -25.97 -5.59
CA ASP A 126 -3.03 -27.24 -4.92
C ASP A 126 -3.51 -27.05 -3.49
N GLU A 127 -4.69 -27.60 -3.25
CA GLU A 127 -5.12 -28.16 -1.98
C GLU A 127 -4.86 -27.28 -0.75
N VAL A 128 -5.92 -26.62 -0.23
CA VAL A 128 -5.91 -26.25 1.19
C VAL A 128 -5.71 -27.56 1.96
N PRO A 129 -4.56 -27.79 2.64
CA PRO A 129 -4.35 -29.04 3.36
C PRO A 129 -5.20 -28.95 4.62
N GLY A 130 -6.43 -29.47 4.59
CA GLY A 130 -7.31 -29.36 5.75
C GLY A 130 -8.74 -29.88 5.65
N THR A 131 -9.23 -30.33 4.50
CA THR A 131 -10.58 -30.93 4.44
C THR A 131 -10.54 -32.39 4.03
N ASP A 132 -10.06 -33.22 4.96
CA ASP A 132 -10.43 -34.64 5.02
C ASP A 132 -11.77 -34.76 5.78
N PRO A 133 -12.91 -35.10 5.14
CA PRO A 133 -14.16 -35.35 5.84
C PRO A 133 -14.24 -36.76 6.48
N GLY A 134 -13.09 -37.41 6.72
CA GLY A 134 -13.02 -38.86 6.94
C GLY A 134 -12.36 -39.36 8.21
N ARG A 135 -12.49 -38.74 9.41
CA ARG A 135 -12.20 -39.48 10.68
C ARG A 135 -12.65 -38.80 11.97
N THR A 136 -13.58 -39.44 12.70
CA THR A 136 -13.70 -39.55 14.19
C THR A 136 -14.93 -40.42 14.48
N THR A 137 -14.76 -41.75 14.49
CA THR A 137 -14.75 -42.63 15.68
C THR A 137 -16.04 -42.65 16.49
N ALA A 138 -16.70 -43.82 16.44
CA ALA A 138 -17.85 -44.23 17.24
C ALA A 138 -17.57 -44.26 18.76
N PRO A 139 -18.62 -44.35 19.60
CA PRO A 139 -18.53 -45.09 20.87
C PRO A 139 -18.64 -46.61 20.65
#